data_AF-A0A939FPC0-F1
#
_entry.id   AF-A0A939FPC0-F1
#
_cell.length_a   1.000
_cell.length_b   1.000
_cell.length_c   1.000
_cell.angle_alpha   90.00
_cell.angle_beta   90.00
_cell.angle_gamma   90.00
#
_symmetry.space_group_name_H-M   'P 1'
#
loop_
_entity.id
_entity.type
_entity.pdbx_description
1 polymer ?
#
loop_
_entity_poly.entity_id
_entity_poly.type
_entity_poly.pdbx_seq_one_letter_code
_entity_poly.pdbx_strand_id
1 'polypeptide(L)'
;MYVPVRPCPCGFVLRVFRTPLGGRTAVAFTSRRLLTDCLGRDVPSVRLALPAVRALAAPLGVSRVRVDPQLTAPAARPSDEDAPPVLPAFPG
;
A
#
# COMPACT_ATOMS: atom_id res chain seq x y z
N MET A 1 7.77 -13.58 -6.30
CA MET A 1 6.69 -12.59 -6.50
C MET A 1 7.18 -11.20 -6.09
N TYR A 2 6.49 -10.12 -6.48
CA TYR A 2 6.81 -8.73 -6.16
C TYR A 2 6.07 -8.28 -4.91
N VAL A 3 6.78 -7.78 -3.91
CA VAL A 3 6.21 -7.46 -2.60
C VAL A 3 6.52 -6.01 -2.27
N PRO A 4 5.50 -5.19 -1.95
CA PRO A 4 5.73 -3.80 -1.58
C PRO A 4 6.41 -3.71 -0.23
N VAL A 5 7.44 -2.88 -0.18
CA VAL A 5 8.22 -2.62 1.03
C VAL A 5 8.33 -1.13 1.24
N ARG A 6 8.81 -0.74 2.41
CA ARG A 6 9.31 0.61 2.66
C ARG A 6 10.81 0.51 2.95
N PRO A 7 11.67 1.31 2.28
CA PRO A 7 13.09 1.37 2.60
C PRO A 7 13.27 1.96 3.99
N CYS A 8 14.25 1.45 4.72
CA CYS A 8 14.67 1.93 6.03
C CYS A 8 16.20 1.84 6.12
N PRO A 9 16.84 2.55 7.06
CA PRO A 9 18.31 2.56 7.17
C PRO A 9 18.94 1.16 7.29
N CYS A 10 18.21 0.20 7.87
CA CYS A 10 18.68 -1.16 8.09
C CYS A 10 18.22 -2.17 7.02
N GLY A 11 17.57 -1.73 5.93
CA GLY A 11 17.07 -2.60 4.86
C GLY A 11 15.65 -2.26 4.40
N PHE A 12 14.78 -3.27 4.34
CA PHE A 12 13.40 -3.12 3.86
C PHE A 12 12.40 -3.64 4.88
N VAL A 13 11.37 -2.86 5.18
CA VAL A 13 10.25 -3.31 6.01
C VAL A 13 9.04 -3.67 5.15
N LEU A 14 8.38 -4.77 5.49
CA LEU A 14 7.17 -5.21 4.80
C LEU A 14 6.04 -4.19 4.98
N ARG A 15 5.40 -3.80 3.88
CA ARG A 15 4.27 -2.87 3.92
C ARG A 15 2.96 -3.65 4.10
N VAL A 16 2.30 -3.44 5.24
CA VAL A 16 1.01 -4.06 5.58
C VAL A 16 -0.12 -3.11 5.23
N PHE A 17 -1.19 -3.65 4.66
CA PHE A 17 -2.38 -2.93 4.22
C PHE A 17 -3.57 -3.26 5.13
N ARG A 18 -4.66 -2.50 4.98
CA ARG A 18 -5.92 -2.77 5.66
C ARG A 18 -6.96 -3.26 4.65
N THR A 19 -7.75 -4.21 5.09
CA THR A 19 -8.97 -4.64 4.39
C THR A 19 -10.11 -3.64 4.66
N PRO A 20 -11.17 -3.62 3.84
CA PRO A 20 -12.36 -2.78 4.09
C PRO A 20 -12.99 -3.01 5.47
N LEU A 21 -12.86 -4.23 6.00
CA LEU A 21 -13.32 -4.63 7.33
C LEU A 21 -12.32 -4.27 8.45
N GLY A 22 -11.28 -3.48 8.17
CA GLY A 22 -10.29 -3.00 9.14
C GLY A 22 -9.17 -4.00 9.49
N GLY A 23 -9.28 -5.26 9.06
CA GLY A 23 -8.25 -6.28 9.30
C GLY A 23 -6.93 -6.00 8.55
N ARG A 24 -5.80 -6.36 9.14
CA ARG A 24 -4.47 -6.22 8.51
C ARG A 24 -4.23 -7.32 7.48
N THR A 25 -3.68 -6.97 6.33
CA THR A 25 -3.34 -7.91 5.25
C THR A 25 -2.00 -7.54 4.62
N ALA A 26 -1.19 -8.54 4.32
CA ALA A 26 -0.04 -8.35 3.44
C ALA A 26 -0.50 -8.57 1.99
N VAL A 27 0.20 -7.96 1.04
CA VAL A 27 -0.09 -8.09 -0.38
C VAL A 27 1.15 -8.54 -1.13
N ALA A 28 0.95 -9.32 -2.17
CA ALA A 28 1.99 -9.78 -3.07
C ALA A 28 1.46 -9.73 -4.50
N PHE A 29 2.32 -9.40 -5.45
CA PHE A 29 1.96 -9.32 -6.85
C PHE A 29 2.74 -10.34 -7.66
N THR A 30 2.10 -11.02 -8.59
CA THR A 30 2.77 -11.95 -9.49
C THR A 30 3.66 -11.22 -10.49
N SER A 31 3.27 -10.00 -10.89
CA SER A 31 4.03 -9.15 -11.82
C SER A 31 4.28 -7.75 -11.26
N ARG A 32 5.37 -7.12 -11.72
CA ARG A 32 5.70 -5.73 -11.38
C ARG A 32 4.67 -4.75 -11.96
N ARG A 33 4.07 -5.08 -13.11
CA ARG A 33 3.04 -4.27 -13.76
C ARG A 33 1.80 -4.16 -12.88
N LEU A 34 1.28 -5.28 -12.37
CA LEU A 34 0.14 -5.28 -11.45
C LEU A 34 0.42 -4.50 -10.16
N LEU A 35 1.65 -4.58 -9.64
CA LEU A 35 2.05 -3.77 -8.50
C LEU A 35 1.98 -2.27 -8.81
N THR A 36 2.57 -1.85 -9.93
CA THR A 36 2.57 -0.45 -10.36
C THR A 36 1.16 0.07 -10.64
N ASP A 37 0.33 -0.75 -11.30
CA ASP A 37 -1.06 -0.39 -11.62
C ASP A 37 -1.91 -0.25 -10.35
N CYS A 38 -1.64 -1.04 -9.30
CA CYS A 38 -2.39 -0.98 -8.04
C CYS A 38 -1.85 0.04 -7.03
N LEU A 39 -0.53 0.19 -6.89
CA LEU A 39 0.09 0.98 -5.82
C LEU A 39 0.78 2.26 -6.31
N GLY A 40 0.92 2.42 -7.63
CA GLY A 40 1.70 3.49 -8.24
C GLY A 40 3.15 3.08 -8.52
N ARG A 41 3.80 3.83 -9.42
CA ARG A 41 5.14 3.54 -9.95
C ARG A 41 6.25 3.75 -8.93
N ASP A 42 6.02 4.61 -7.94
CA ASP A 42 6.99 5.01 -6.93
C ASP A 42 7.06 4.06 -5.74
N VAL A 43 6.25 3.00 -5.70
CA VAL A 43 6.27 2.06 -4.58
C VAL A 43 7.45 1.10 -4.71
N PRO A 44 8.41 1.13 -3.77
CA PRO A 44 9.53 0.21 -3.79
C PRO A 44 9.06 -1.21 -3.51
N SER A 45 9.63 -2.17 -4.25
CA SER A 45 9.28 -3.58 -4.15
C SER A 45 10.50 -4.48 -4.20
N VAL A 46 10.40 -5.61 -3.51
CA VAL A 46 11.44 -6.65 -3.47
C VAL A 46 10.86 -7.98 -4.00
N ARG A 47 11.75 -8.85 -4.50
CA ARG A 47 11.38 -10.21 -4.86
C ARG A 47 11.45 -11.13 -3.65
N LEU A 48 10.31 -11.70 -3.26
CA LEU A 48 10.21 -12.68 -2.19
C LEU A 48 9.34 -13.87 -2.60
N ALA A 49 9.48 -14.98 -1.90
CA ALA A 49 8.57 -16.12 -2.02
C ALA A 49 7.33 -15.90 -1.14
N LEU A 50 6.18 -16.44 -1.54
CA LEU A 50 4.95 -16.40 -0.74
C LEU A 50 5.13 -16.90 0.71
N PRO A 51 5.80 -18.04 0.97
CA PRO A 51 6.08 -18.47 2.33
C PRO A 51 6.92 -17.46 3.12
N ALA A 52 7.89 -16.79 2.48
CA ALA A 52 8.72 -15.78 3.15
C ALA A 52 7.88 -14.56 3.58
N VAL A 53 6.96 -14.09 2.75
CA VAL A 53 6.05 -12.99 3.14
C VAL A 53 5.13 -13.40 4.28
N ARG A 54 4.60 -14.63 4.26
CA ARG A 54 3.78 -15.15 5.36
C ARG A 54 4.56 -15.20 6.67
N ALA A 55 5.80 -15.67 6.63
CA ALA A 55 6.67 -15.72 7.81
C ALA A 55 6.95 -14.32 8.38
N LEU A 56 7.20 -13.32 7.52
CA LEU A 56 7.42 -11.93 7.94
C LEU A 56 6.13 -11.25 8.45
N ALA A 57 4.97 -11.64 7.95
CA ALA A 57 3.68 -11.08 8.29
C ALA A 57 3.07 -11.70 9.58
N ALA A 58 3.38 -12.97 9.86
CA ALA A 58 2.92 -13.70 11.03
C ALA A 58 3.14 -12.96 12.38
N PRO A 59 4.33 -12.43 12.70
CA PRO A 59 4.55 -11.72 13.97
C PRO A 59 3.74 -10.41 14.09
N LEU A 60 3.24 -9.87 12.98
CA LEU A 60 2.40 -8.67 12.96
C LEU A 60 0.90 -8.97 13.14
N GLY A 61 0.54 -10.24 13.39
CA GLY A 61 -0.83 -10.73 13.47
C GLY A 61 -1.51 -10.86 12.11
N VAL A 62 -0.72 -10.91 11.03
CA VAL A 62 -1.23 -10.94 9.65
C VAL A 62 -1.17 -12.36 9.10
N SER A 63 -2.27 -13.09 9.23
CA SER A 63 -2.36 -14.47 8.74
C SER A 63 -2.73 -14.56 7.25
N ARG A 64 -3.25 -13.47 6.66
CA ARG A 64 -3.71 -13.44 5.27
C ARG A 64 -2.76 -12.61 4.40
N VAL A 65 -2.25 -13.25 3.34
CA VAL A 65 -1.52 -12.61 2.25
C VAL A 65 -2.40 -12.66 1.01
N ARG A 66 -2.73 -11.49 0.45
CA ARG A 66 -3.49 -11.38 -0.80
C ARG A 66 -2.54 -11.34 -1.97
N VAL A 67 -2.70 -12.28 -2.90
CA VAL A 67 -1.96 -12.30 -4.16
C VAL A 67 -2.80 -11.58 -5.22
N ASP A 68 -2.19 -10.62 -5.92
CA ASP A 68 -2.80 -9.77 -6.94
C ASP A 68 -4.16 -9.19 -6.50
N PRO A 69 -4.21 -8.43 -5.39
CA PRO A 69 -5.44 -7.81 -4.96
C PRO A 69 -5.93 -6.83 -6.05
N GLN A 70 -7.14 -7.05 -6.55
CA GLN A 70 -7.83 -6.03 -7.33
C GLN A 70 -8.31 -4.94 -6.37
N LEU A 71 -7.92 -3.69 -6.62
CA LEU A 71 -8.47 -2.53 -5.92
C LEU A 71 -9.96 -2.45 -6.23
N THR A 72 -10.79 -2.96 -5.31
CA THR A 72 -12.26 -2.91 -5.44
C THR A 72 -12.82 -1.56 -5.01
N ALA A 73 -11.99 -0.69 -4.43
CA ALA A 73 -12.33 0.69 -4.13
C ALA A 73 -11.85 1.59 -5.28
N PRO A 74 -12.73 2.43 -5.87
CA PRO A 74 -12.31 3.52 -6.74
C PRO A 74 -11.25 4.37 -6.03
N ALA A 75 -10.28 4.91 -6.78
CA ALA A 75 -9.26 5.80 -6.23
C ALA A 75 -9.91 6.86 -5.32
N ALA A 76 -9.41 6.99 -4.09
CA ALA A 76 -9.89 8.00 -3.17
C ALA A 76 -9.70 9.37 -3.85
N ARG A 77 -10.81 10.07 -4.09
CA ARG A 77 -10.74 11.45 -4.58
C ARG A 77 -10.07 12.27 -3.49
N PRO A 78 -9.17 13.22 -3.81
CA PRO A 78 -8.66 14.14 -2.82
C PRO A 78 -9.86 14.78 -2.11
N SER A 79 -9.89 14.67 -0.78
CA SER A 79 -10.91 15.33 0.03
C SER A 79 -10.72 16.83 -0.12
N ASP A 80 -11.82 17.56 -0.32
CA ASP A 80 -11.85 19.03 -0.42
C ASP A 80 -11.19 19.72 0.79
N GLU A 81 -11.06 18.99 1.91
CA GLU A 81 -10.42 19.42 3.16
C GLU A 81 -8.92 19.75 3.04
N ASP A 82 -8.21 19.24 2.02
CA ASP A 82 -6.79 19.56 1.79
C ASP A 82 -6.59 20.80 0.90
N ALA A 83 -7.69 21.44 0.45
CA ALA A 83 -7.59 22.70 -0.26
C ALA A 83 -7.12 23.81 0.70
N PRO A 84 -6.09 24.60 0.33
CA PRO A 84 -5.69 25.75 1.14
C PRO A 84 -6.89 26.69 1.29
N PRO A 85 -7.14 27.25 2.49
CA PRO A 85 -8.28 28.13 2.70
C PRO A 85 -8.16 29.33 1.75
N VAL A 86 -9.13 29.46 0.84
CA VAL A 86 -9.26 30.62 -0.02
C VAL A 86 -9.67 31.79 0.88
N LEU A 87 -8.72 32.61 1.28
CA LEU A 87 -8.99 33.81 2.07
C LEU A 87 -9.78 34.80 1.19
N PRO A 88 -10.91 35.34 1.67
CA PRO A 88 -11.63 36.37 0.94
C PRO A 88 -10.74 37.61 0.80
N ALA A 89 -10.57 38.10 -0.43
CA ALA A 89 -9.93 39.38 -0.68
C ALA A 89 -10.89 40.49 -0.22
N PHE A 90 -10.48 41.27 0.79
CA PHE A 90 -11.20 42.48 1.19
C PHE A 90 -11.02 43.57 0.12
N PRO A 91 -12.09 44.14 -0.44
CA PRO A 91 -11.99 45.35 -1.24
C PRO A 91 -11.69 46.55 -0.33
N GLY A 92 -10.70 47.36 -0.73
CA GLY A 92 -10.41 48.68 -0.15
C GLY A 92 -11.10 49.81 -0.89
#